data_AF-A0A4Y8I3D6-F1
#
_entry.id   AF-A0A4Y8I3D6-F1
#
_cell.length_a   1.000
_cell.length_b   1.000
_cell.length_c   1.000
_cell.angle_alpha   90.00
_cell.angle_beta   90.00
_cell.angle_gamma   90.00
#
_symmetry.space_group_name_H-M   'P 1'
#
loop_
_entity.id
_entity.type
_entity.pdbx_description
1 polymer ?
#
loop_
_entity_poly.entity_id
_entity_poly.type
_entity_poly.pdbx_seq_one_letter_code
_entity_poly.pdbx_strand_id
1 'polypeptide(L)'
;LIVPHAGYDYSGEIAAYAYKQLEGKIFNTVILIGESHYHRFPGASIGNYQSYQTPLGEVEVDNDLAINIINHEEAIKFYPQVHQGEHSLEVQLPFLQNLLRDFKIVPIILGERSSKLSSQIAQVIIQGLNYPAAS
;
A
#
# COMPACT_ATOMS: atom_id res chain seq x y z
N LEU A 1 -10.62 -3.12 0.59
CA LEU A 1 -11.39 -2.63 -0.58
C LEU A 1 -10.67 -3.08 -1.84
N ILE A 2 -11.37 -3.30 -2.95
CA ILE A 2 -10.77 -3.47 -4.28
C ILE A 2 -11.26 -2.29 -5.12
N VAL A 3 -10.33 -1.53 -5.71
CA VAL A 3 -10.62 -0.29 -6.43
C VAL A 3 -9.83 -0.22 -7.74
N PRO A 4 -10.35 0.46 -8.77
CA PRO A 4 -9.58 0.72 -9.98
C PRO A 4 -8.49 1.78 -9.71
N HIS A 5 -7.46 1.80 -10.56
CA HIS A 5 -6.33 2.75 -10.49
C HIS A 5 -6.06 3.45 -11.82
N ALA A 6 -7.02 3.46 -12.74
CA ALA A 6 -6.92 4.30 -13.94
C ALA A 6 -7.07 5.78 -13.54
N GLY A 7 -6.66 6.69 -14.44
CA GLY A 7 -6.80 8.13 -14.20
C GLY A 7 -8.21 8.54 -13.75
N TYR A 8 -8.31 9.64 -12.99
CA TYR A 8 -9.55 10.04 -12.33
C TYR A 8 -10.71 10.29 -13.29
N ASP A 9 -10.43 10.81 -14.48
CA ASP A 9 -11.44 11.02 -15.53
C ASP A 9 -12.12 9.71 -15.97
N TYR A 10 -11.44 8.57 -15.79
CA TYR A 10 -11.94 7.25 -16.23
C TYR A 10 -12.50 6.42 -15.09
N SER A 11 -11.87 6.45 -13.91
CA SER A 11 -12.24 5.54 -12.82
C SER A 11 -12.43 6.20 -11.45
N GLY A 12 -12.30 7.54 -11.39
CA GLY A 12 -12.38 8.29 -10.14
C GLY A 12 -13.72 8.13 -9.42
N GLU A 13 -14.84 8.17 -10.15
CA GLU A 13 -16.17 7.99 -9.54
C GLU A 13 -16.36 6.61 -8.92
N ILE A 14 -15.89 5.56 -9.60
CA ILE A 14 -15.97 4.17 -9.10
C ILE A 14 -15.08 3.99 -7.88
N ALA A 15 -13.84 4.52 -7.92
CA ALA A 15 -12.95 4.51 -6.77
C ALA A 15 -13.57 5.28 -5.59
N ALA A 16 -14.12 6.47 -5.82
CA ALA A 16 -14.77 7.29 -4.80
C ALA A 16 -15.94 6.55 -4.13
N TYR A 17 -16.78 5.87 -4.91
CA TYR A 17 -17.89 5.09 -4.38
C TYR A 17 -17.41 3.97 -3.43
N ALA A 18 -16.33 3.28 -3.79
CA ALA A 18 -15.74 2.26 -2.93
C ALA A 18 -15.15 2.88 -1.65
N TYR A 19 -14.40 3.98 -1.76
CA TYR A 19 -13.78 4.66 -0.63
C TYR A 19 -14.77 5.30 0.34
N LYS A 20 -15.96 5.71 -0.13
CA LYS A 20 -17.02 6.27 0.74
C LYS A 20 -17.37 5.36 1.92
N GLN A 21 -17.16 4.04 1.79
CA GLN A 21 -17.35 3.08 2.89
C GLN A 21 -16.41 3.29 4.09
N LEU A 22 -15.38 4.13 3.93
CA LEU A 22 -14.44 4.52 5.00
C LEU A 22 -14.89 5.79 5.74
N GLU A 23 -15.91 6.50 5.26
CA GLU A 23 -16.39 7.74 5.88
C GLU A 23 -16.75 7.54 7.36
N GLY A 24 -16.19 8.39 8.22
CA GLY A 24 -16.39 8.34 9.67
C GLY A 24 -15.64 7.21 10.41
N LYS A 25 -14.83 6.40 9.71
CA LYS A 25 -13.99 5.36 10.32
C LYS A 25 -12.60 5.90 10.60
N ILE A 26 -11.94 5.29 11.59
CA ILE A 26 -10.57 5.65 12.01
C ILE A 26 -9.66 4.47 11.67
N PHE A 27 -8.56 4.78 10.98
CA PHE A 27 -7.51 3.83 10.66
C PHE A 27 -6.15 4.49 10.92
N ASN A 28 -5.30 3.87 11.73
CA ASN A 28 -3.95 4.38 11.98
C ASN A 28 -3.00 4.07 10.80
N THR A 29 -3.18 2.90 10.17
CA THR A 29 -2.35 2.46 9.04
C THR A 29 -3.21 1.81 7.96
N VAL A 30 -2.98 2.18 6.70
CA VAL A 30 -3.65 1.62 5.53
C VAL A 30 -2.64 0.86 4.67
N ILE A 31 -2.83 -0.44 4.52
CA ILE A 31 -2.00 -1.27 3.63
C ILE A 31 -2.56 -1.16 2.20
N LEU A 32 -1.73 -0.69 1.28
CA LEU A 32 -2.06 -0.54 -0.13
C LEU A 32 -1.34 -1.62 -0.93
N ILE A 33 -2.06 -2.41 -1.71
CA ILE A 33 -1.48 -3.50 -2.50
C ILE A 33 -1.83 -3.28 -3.97
N GLY A 34 -0.81 -3.24 -4.83
CA GLY A 34 -0.94 -3.02 -6.27
C GLY A 34 0.05 -3.88 -7.04
N GLU A 35 -0.11 -3.96 -8.36
CA GLU A 35 0.82 -4.69 -9.23
C GLU A 35 1.80 -3.73 -9.88
N SER A 36 3.03 -4.18 -10.15
CA SER A 36 3.97 -3.35 -10.89
C SER A 36 3.59 -3.25 -12.36
N HIS A 37 3.53 -2.02 -12.87
CA HIS A 37 3.32 -1.75 -14.29
C HIS A 37 4.60 -1.85 -15.11
N TYR A 38 5.74 -1.52 -14.50
CA TYR A 38 6.99 -1.27 -15.22
C TYR A 38 8.07 -2.34 -14.96
N HIS A 39 8.03 -3.02 -13.82
CA HIS A 39 9.08 -3.94 -13.39
C HIS A 39 8.53 -5.32 -13.07
N ARG A 40 9.08 -6.36 -13.69
CA ARG A 40 8.86 -7.74 -13.25
C ARG A 40 10.00 -8.17 -12.34
N PHE A 41 9.66 -8.70 -11.17
CA PHE A 41 10.61 -9.19 -10.19
C PHE A 41 9.94 -10.26 -9.33
N PRO A 42 10.71 -11.19 -8.73
CA PRO A 42 10.12 -12.22 -7.89
C PRO A 42 9.60 -11.62 -6.58
N GLY A 43 8.42 -12.07 -6.16
CA GLY A 43 7.82 -11.69 -4.88
C GLY A 43 7.19 -10.30 -4.89
N ALA A 44 7.35 -9.55 -3.80
CA ALA A 44 6.78 -8.22 -3.63
C ALA A 44 7.77 -7.20 -3.07
N SER A 45 7.54 -5.93 -3.43
CA SER A 45 8.25 -4.77 -2.91
C SER A 45 7.38 -4.06 -1.89
N ILE A 46 7.85 -3.84 -0.67
CA ILE A 46 7.19 -3.03 0.33
C ILE A 46 7.97 -1.72 0.53
N GLY A 47 7.27 -0.60 0.59
CA GLY A 47 7.93 0.71 0.71
C GLY A 47 8.62 0.87 2.04
N ASN A 48 9.88 1.32 2.00
CA ASN A 48 10.68 1.70 3.16
C ASN A 48 11.34 3.06 2.88
N TYR A 49 10.54 4.11 2.98
CA TYR A 49 10.91 5.51 2.78
C TYR A 49 10.01 6.40 3.64
N GLN A 50 10.25 7.69 3.71
CA GLN A 50 9.58 8.55 4.68
C GLN A 50 8.09 8.78 4.37
N SER A 51 7.77 9.28 3.18
CA SER A 51 6.40 9.66 2.82
C SER A 51 6.20 9.65 1.30
N TYR A 52 4.94 9.62 0.88
CA TYR A 52 4.51 10.02 -0.46
C TYR A 52 4.17 11.51 -0.47
N GLN A 53 4.59 12.20 -1.52
CA GLN A 53 4.11 13.54 -1.83
C GLN A 53 2.84 13.44 -2.68
N THR A 54 1.83 14.22 -2.34
CA THR A 54 0.60 14.33 -3.12
C THR A 54 0.21 15.81 -3.25
N PRO A 55 -0.72 16.16 -4.15
CA PRO A 55 -1.27 17.51 -4.21
C PRO A 55 -1.96 17.97 -2.92
N LEU A 56 -2.37 17.05 -2.03
CA LEU A 56 -3.06 17.36 -0.78
C LEU A 56 -2.12 17.36 0.44
N GLY A 57 -0.81 17.16 0.22
CA GLY A 57 0.20 17.06 1.26
C GLY A 57 0.81 15.67 1.36
N GLU A 58 1.62 15.46 2.40
CA GLU A 58 2.36 14.22 2.59
C GLU A 58 1.50 13.11 3.20
N VAL A 59 1.83 11.86 2.86
CA VAL A 59 1.31 10.66 3.53
C VAL A 59 2.50 9.82 3.98
N GLU A 60 2.69 9.71 5.29
CA GLU A 60 3.82 8.96 5.87
C GLU A 60 3.69 7.46 5.63
N VAL A 61 4.83 6.79 5.43
CA VAL A 61 4.90 5.34 5.43
C VAL A 61 5.11 4.84 6.86
N ASP A 62 4.36 3.80 7.24
CA ASP A 62 4.54 3.08 8.49
C ASP A 62 5.75 2.13 8.36
N ASN A 63 6.95 2.72 8.52
CA ASN A 63 8.20 1.99 8.37
C ASN A 63 8.39 0.92 9.45
N ASP A 64 7.81 1.10 10.65
CA ASP A 64 7.89 0.09 11.71
C ASP A 64 7.15 -1.18 11.28
N LEU A 65 5.92 -1.04 10.77
CA LEU A 65 5.16 -2.16 10.23
C LEU A 65 5.81 -2.73 8.96
N ALA A 66 6.32 -1.89 8.07
CA ALA A 66 6.98 -2.33 6.84
C ALA A 66 8.23 -3.18 7.15
N ILE A 67 9.10 -2.72 8.06
CA ILE A 67 10.29 -3.45 8.50
C ILE A 67 9.90 -4.76 9.19
N ASN A 68 8.87 -4.73 10.03
CA ASN A 68 8.36 -5.94 10.68
C ASN A 68 7.94 -7.00 9.65
N ILE A 69 7.21 -6.60 8.60
CA ILE A 69 6.79 -7.48 7.50
C ILE A 69 8.00 -8.02 6.73
N ILE A 70 8.98 -7.17 6.36
CA ILE A 70 10.20 -7.58 5.64
C ILE A 70 10.96 -8.66 6.41
N ASN A 71 11.10 -8.50 7.72
CA ASN A 71 11.89 -9.41 8.55
C ASN A 71 11.28 -10.82 8.68
N HIS A 72 10.00 -11.00 8.34
CA HIS A 72 9.29 -12.28 8.47
C HIS A 72 9.10 -13.03 7.15
N GLU A 73 9.45 -12.44 5.99
CA GLU A 73 9.26 -13.10 4.69
C GLU A 73 10.32 -12.69 3.67
N GLU A 74 11.15 -13.65 3.25
CA GLU A 74 12.23 -13.43 2.29
C GLU A 74 11.73 -13.02 0.90
N ALA A 75 10.50 -13.41 0.54
CA ALA A 75 9.87 -13.02 -0.72
C ALA A 75 9.41 -11.56 -0.74
N ILE A 76 9.42 -10.85 0.39
CA ILE A 76 9.05 -9.43 0.50
C ILE A 76 10.31 -8.63 0.80
N LYS A 77 10.69 -7.73 -0.11
CA LYS A 77 11.87 -6.88 0.06
C LYS A 77 11.52 -5.43 -0.22
N PHE A 78 12.46 -4.52 -0.01
CA PHE A 78 12.33 -3.17 -0.52
C PHE A 78 13.14 -3.02 -1.81
N TYR A 79 12.46 -2.72 -2.91
CA TYR A 79 13.07 -2.39 -4.20
C TYR A 79 12.75 -0.93 -4.56
N PRO A 80 13.61 0.04 -4.22
CA PRO A 80 13.33 1.47 -4.41
C PRO A 80 12.86 1.83 -5.81
N GLN A 81 13.49 1.25 -6.83
CA GLN A 81 13.20 1.48 -8.25
C GLN A 81 11.79 1.06 -8.66
N VAL A 82 11.17 0.12 -7.94
CA VAL A 82 9.80 -0.36 -8.23
C VAL A 82 8.76 0.65 -7.77
N HIS A 83 9.05 1.40 -6.70
CA HIS A 83 8.16 2.45 -6.20
C HIS A 83 8.34 3.77 -6.95
N GLN A 84 9.53 4.01 -7.51
CA GLN A 84 9.81 5.20 -8.30
C GLN A 84 9.09 5.13 -9.66
N GLY A 85 8.15 6.05 -9.89
CA GLY A 85 7.39 6.13 -11.14
C GLY A 85 6.24 5.12 -11.25
N GLU A 86 5.95 4.36 -10.19
CA GLU A 86 4.74 3.53 -10.11
C GLU A 86 3.58 4.35 -9.55
N HIS A 87 2.50 4.45 -10.31
CA HIS A 87 1.38 5.34 -9.99
C HIS A 87 0.13 4.62 -9.48
N SER A 88 0.08 3.28 -9.56
CA SER A 88 -1.12 2.51 -9.18
C SER A 88 -1.58 2.73 -7.74
N LEU A 89 -0.63 2.95 -6.83
CA LEU A 89 -0.90 3.25 -5.42
C LEU A 89 -1.06 4.75 -5.17
N GLU A 90 -0.28 5.58 -5.86
CA GLU A 90 -0.27 7.04 -5.69
C GLU A 90 -1.65 7.65 -5.96
N VAL A 91 -2.32 7.22 -7.03
CA VAL A 91 -3.66 7.71 -7.39
C VAL A 91 -4.72 7.41 -6.33
N GLN A 92 -4.45 6.52 -5.38
CA GLN A 92 -5.39 6.19 -4.31
C GLN A 92 -5.28 7.14 -3.11
N LEU A 93 -4.12 7.79 -2.94
CA LEU A 93 -3.81 8.57 -1.74
C LEU A 93 -4.74 9.77 -1.55
N PRO A 94 -5.13 10.53 -2.59
CA PRO A 94 -6.06 11.64 -2.42
C PRO A 94 -7.44 11.22 -1.89
N PHE A 95 -7.95 10.04 -2.25
CA PHE A 95 -9.21 9.52 -1.70
C PHE A 95 -9.09 9.22 -0.20
N LEU A 96 -7.97 8.65 0.21
CA LEU A 96 -7.68 8.38 1.62
C LEU A 96 -7.52 9.68 2.41
N GLN A 97 -6.73 10.66 1.92
CA GLN A 97 -6.52 11.95 2.57
C GLN A 97 -7.82 12.78 2.70
N ASN A 98 -8.76 12.60 1.78
CA ASN A 98 -10.06 13.25 1.88
C ASN A 98 -10.92 12.69 3.03
N LEU A 99 -10.81 11.39 3.32
CA LEU A 99 -11.71 10.69 4.25
C LEU A 99 -11.09 10.39 5.61
N LEU A 100 -9.78 10.21 5.66
CA LEU A 100 -9.03 9.82 6.84
C LEU A 100 -8.21 11.00 7.38
N ARG A 101 -7.85 10.89 8.66
CA ARG A 101 -6.99 11.85 9.38
C ARG A 101 -5.90 11.05 10.10
N ASP A 102 -4.72 11.66 10.21
CA ASP A 102 -3.58 11.15 10.99
C ASP A 102 -3.28 9.66 10.75
N PHE A 103 -3.25 9.26 9.47
CA PHE A 103 -2.99 7.87 9.05
C PHE A 103 -1.63 7.76 8.36
N LYS A 104 -1.04 6.57 8.46
CA LYS A 104 0.13 6.14 7.68
C LYS A 104 -0.27 5.11 6.64
N ILE A 105 0.63 4.82 5.71
CA ILE A 105 0.43 3.76 4.71
C ILE A 105 1.54 2.72 4.73
N VAL A 106 1.22 1.52 4.25
CA VAL A 106 2.21 0.50 3.88
C VAL A 106 1.98 0.14 2.41
N PRO A 107 2.77 0.69 1.49
CA PRO A 107 2.63 0.43 0.05
C PRO A 107 3.34 -0.89 -0.31
N ILE A 108 2.62 -1.81 -0.92
CA ILE A 108 3.13 -3.12 -1.38
C ILE A 108 2.86 -3.25 -2.88
N ILE A 109 3.92 -3.48 -3.65
CA ILE A 109 3.86 -3.70 -5.09
C ILE A 109 4.21 -5.15 -5.39
N LEU A 110 3.32 -5.86 -6.06
CA LEU A 110 3.51 -7.24 -6.50
C LEU A 110 4.33 -7.27 -7.78
N GLY A 111 5.43 -8.01 -7.78
CA GLY A 111 6.30 -8.19 -8.95
C GLY A 111 5.86 -9.34 -9.87
N GLU A 112 5.01 -10.24 -9.36
CA GLU A 112 4.43 -11.35 -10.11
C GLU A 112 2.97 -11.62 -9.71
N ARG A 113 2.23 -12.27 -10.61
CA ARG A 113 0.86 -12.73 -10.37
C ARG A 113 0.88 -14.22 -10.06
N SER A 114 0.89 -14.59 -8.78
CA SER A 114 0.74 -15.98 -8.37
C SER A 114 -0.14 -16.08 -7.13
N SER A 115 -1.04 -17.06 -7.11
CA SER A 115 -1.90 -17.30 -5.93
C SER A 115 -1.08 -17.62 -4.69
N LYS A 116 0.06 -18.30 -4.89
CA LYS A 116 1.05 -18.57 -3.85
C LYS A 116 1.56 -17.27 -3.21
N LEU A 117 2.01 -16.30 -4.01
CA LEU A 117 2.48 -15.01 -3.50
C LEU A 117 1.36 -14.27 -2.77
N SER A 118 0.15 -14.25 -3.32
CA SER A 118 -1.00 -13.61 -2.65
C SER A 118 -1.27 -14.22 -1.27
N SER A 119 -1.21 -15.55 -1.15
CA SER A 119 -1.37 -16.24 0.13
C SER A 119 -0.23 -15.93 1.11
N GLN A 120 1.02 -15.88 0.63
CA GLN A 120 2.18 -15.51 1.46
C GLN A 120 2.04 -14.09 2.00
N ILE A 121 1.72 -13.12 1.15
CA ILE A 121 1.54 -11.73 1.57
C ILE A 121 0.40 -11.60 2.58
N ALA A 122 -0.73 -12.27 2.36
CA ALA A 122 -1.82 -12.26 3.33
C ALA A 122 -1.39 -12.82 4.70
N GLN A 123 -0.66 -13.93 4.71
CA GLN A 123 -0.15 -14.55 5.94
C GLN A 123 0.78 -13.61 6.71
N VAL A 124 1.70 -12.95 6.00
CA VAL A 124 2.72 -12.09 6.61
C VAL A 124 2.10 -10.78 7.10
N ILE A 125 1.14 -10.22 6.37
CA ILE A 125 0.37 -9.06 6.85
C ILE A 125 -0.36 -9.41 8.15
N ILE A 126 -1.03 -10.56 8.21
CA ILE A 126 -1.73 -11.01 9.43
C ILE A 126 -0.74 -11.16 10.58
N GLN A 127 0.43 -11.76 10.34
CA GLN A 127 1.47 -11.88 11.37
C GLN A 127 1.96 -10.49 11.82
N GLY A 128 2.35 -9.62 10.88
CA GLY A 128 2.88 -8.29 11.16
C GLY A 128 1.91 -7.42 11.95
N LEU A 129 0.60 -7.55 11.74
CA LEU A 129 -0.44 -6.86 12.51
C LEU A 129 -0.62 -7.41 13.93
N ASN A 130 -0.27 -8.68 14.18
CA ASN A 130 -0.41 -9.33 15.48
C ASN A 130 0.83 -9.17 16.38
N TYR A 131 1.94 -8.67 15.84
CA TYR A 131 3.13 -8.35 16.62
C TYR A 131 3.13 -6.86 16.96
N PRO A 132 3.02 -6.47 18.26
CA PRO A 132 3.22 -5.08 18.63
C PRO A 132 4.65 -4.68 18.26
N ALA A 133 4.81 -3.49 17.69
CA ALA A 133 6.13 -2.90 17.47
C ALA A 133 6.95 -3.01 18.76
N ALA A 134 8.18 -3.50 18.67
CA ALA A 134 9.07 -3.60 19.82
C ALA A 134 9.21 -2.20 20.43
N SER A 135 8.67 -2.04 21.64
CA SER A 135 8.76 -0.84 22.46
C SER A 135 10.18 -0.53 22.89
#